data_AF-A0A3N4HCB2-F1
#
_entry.id   AF-A0A3N4HCB2-F1
#
_cell.length_a   1.000
_cell.length_b   1.000
_cell.length_c   1.000
_cell.angle_alpha   90.00
_cell.angle_beta   90.00
_cell.angle_gamma   90.00
#
_symmetry.space_group_name_H-M   'P 1'
#
loop_
_entity.id
_entity.type
_entity.pdbx_description
1 polymer ?
#
loop_
_entity_poly.entity_id
_entity_poly.type
_entity_poly.pdbx_seq_one_letter_code
_entity_poly.pdbx_strand_id
1 'polypeptide(L)' 'IKNYRTKIQNFLNLLFVVIHLASGQPARGTEISGLQYRNLVSGQRALMIIDNCLCFVLKYNKSQS' A
#
# COMPACT_ATOMS: atom_id res chain seq x y z
N ILE A 1 -3.30 13.98 -20.38
CA ILE A 1 -2.97 12.63 -19.82
C ILE A 1 -1.69 12.63 -18.97
N LYS A 2 -0.55 13.17 -19.43
CA LYS A 2 0.72 13.18 -18.65
C LYS A 2 0.60 13.81 -17.26
N ASN A 3 0.03 15.03 -17.17
CA ASN A 3 -0.15 15.75 -15.89
C ASN A 3 -0.96 14.96 -14.85
N TYR A 4 -2.03 14.27 -15.28
CA TYR A 4 -2.84 13.43 -14.40
C TYR A 4 -2.05 12.25 -13.82
N ARG A 5 -1.25 11.57 -14.66
CA ARG A 5 -0.39 10.47 -14.21
C ARG A 5 0.65 10.93 -13.19
N THR A 6 1.27 12.09 -13.42
CA THR A 6 2.23 12.69 -12.48
C THR A 6 1.57 13.01 -11.14
N LYS A 7 0.37 13.61 -11.15
CA LYS A 7 -0.39 13.89 -9.93
C LYS A 7 -0.71 12.62 -9.14
N ILE A 8 -1.11 11.55 -9.81
CA ILE A 8 -1.34 10.24 -9.17
C ILE A 8 -0.05 9.70 -8.55
N GLN A 9 1.08 9.72 -9.27
CA GLN A 9 2.35 9.24 -8.75
C GLN A 9 2.78 10.01 -7.50
N ASN A 10 2.66 11.34 -7.53
CA ASN A 10 2.98 12.19 -6.38
C ASN A 10 2.07 11.88 -5.19
N PHE A 11 0.76 11.70 -5.43
CA PHE A 11 -0.18 11.30 -4.39
C PHE A 11 0.18 9.94 -3.77
N LEU A 12 0.46 8.93 -4.59
CA LEU A 12 0.83 7.60 -4.11
C LEU A 12 2.13 7.60 -3.31
N ASN A 13 3.11 8.43 -3.71
CA ASN A 13 4.35 8.60 -2.98
C ASN A 13 4.12 9.22 -1.59
N LEU A 14 3.27 10.25 -1.50
CA LEU A 14 2.91 10.84 -0.21
C LEU A 14 2.12 9.86 0.66
N LEU A 15 1.18 9.12 0.06
CA LEU A 15 0.41 8.08 0.76
C LEU A 15 1.32 6.99 1.32
N PHE A 16 2.34 6.57 0.56
CA PHE A 16 3.37 5.64 1.02
C PHE A 16 4.08 6.16 2.28
N VAL A 17 4.50 7.42 2.28
CA VAL A 17 5.17 8.04 3.44
C VAL A 17 4.26 8.06 4.65
N VAL A 18 2.99 8.44 4.49
CA VAL A 18 2.01 8.46 5.58
C VAL A 18 1.80 7.06 6.15
N ILE A 19 1.61 6.05 5.29
CA ILE A 19 1.45 4.65 5.75
C ILE A 19 2.70 4.19 6.50
N HIS A 20 3.90 4.49 5.98
CA HIS A 20 5.15 4.10 6.63
C HIS A 20 5.31 4.74 8.01
N LEU A 21 5.02 6.04 8.14
CA LEU A 21 5.14 6.77 9.40
C LEU A 21 4.03 6.42 10.41
N ALA A 22 2.80 6.22 9.95
CA ALA A 22 1.63 6.07 10.83
C ALA A 22 1.32 4.61 11.21
N SER A 23 1.79 3.62 10.44
CA SER A 23 1.44 2.21 10.67
C SER A 23 2.13 1.57 11.88
N GLY A 24 3.15 2.22 12.46
CA GLY A 24 3.90 1.69 13.60
C GLY A 24 4.62 0.35 13.34
N GLN A 25 4.64 -0.10 12.08
CA GLN A 25 5.31 -1.32 11.67
C GLN A 25 6.81 -1.04 11.47
N PRO A 26 7.71 -1.95 11.88
CA PRO A 26 9.14 -1.83 11.57
C PRO A 26 9.36 -1.70 10.06
N ALA A 27 10.52 -1.22 9.60
CA ALA A 27 10.76 -0.85 8.20
C ALA A 27 10.50 -1.98 7.19
N ARG A 28 9.26 -2.08 6.72
CA ARG A 28 8.71 -3.08 5.78
C ARG A 28 8.79 -2.59 4.32
N GLY A 29 9.88 -1.93 3.96
CA GLY A 29 10.01 -1.21 2.67
C GLY A 29 9.67 -2.07 1.45
N THR A 30 9.98 -3.37 1.49
CA THR A 30 9.66 -4.33 0.42
C THR A 30 8.19 -4.76 0.40
N GLU A 31 7.53 -4.85 1.56
CA GLU A 31 6.12 -5.21 1.65
C GLU A 31 5.21 -4.04 1.27
N ILE A 32 5.63 -2.80 1.54
CA ILE A 32 4.90 -1.59 1.16
C ILE A 32 5.10 -1.25 -0.33
N SER A 33 6.30 -1.50 -0.89
CA SER A 33 6.58 -1.33 -2.33
C SER A 33 5.67 -2.17 -3.24
N GLY A 34 5.22 -3.33 -2.75
CA GLY A 34 4.30 -4.22 -3.47
C GLY A 34 2.80 -3.92 -3.28
N LEU A 35 2.42 -2.82 -2.62
CA LEU A 35 1.02 -2.50 -2.36
C LEU A 35 0.26 -2.18 -3.64
N GLN A 36 -0.83 -2.90 -3.82
CA GLN A 36 -1.76 -2.68 -4.92
C GLN A 36 -2.78 -1.63 -4.49
N TYR A 37 -2.75 -0.47 -5.16
CA TYR A 37 -3.72 0.62 -4.96
C TYR A 37 -4.94 0.50 -5.88
N ARG A 38 -4.98 -0.53 -6.74
CA ARG A 38 -6.09 -0.86 -7.63
C ARG A 38 -6.58 -2.27 -7.34
N ASN A 39 -7.87 -2.48 -7.53
CA ASN A 39 -8.49 -3.79 -7.40
C ASN A 39 -7.87 -4.76 -8.41
N LEU A 40 -7.33 -5.86 -7.89
CA LEU A 40 -6.73 -6.93 -8.66
C LEU A 40 -7.21 -8.26 -8.08
N VAL A 41 -7.50 -9.22 -8.96
CA VAL A 41 -8.12 -10.51 -8.62
C VAL A 41 -7.24 -11.36 -7.68
N SER A 42 -5.93 -11.13 -7.63
CA SER A 42 -4.93 -11.93 -6.89
C SER A 42 -4.01 -11.07 -6.02
N GLY A 43 -4.53 -9.96 -5.48
CA GLY A 43 -3.73 -9.04 -4.68
C GLY A 43 -3.27 -9.66 -3.36
N GLN A 44 -2.00 -10.04 -3.25
CA GLN A 44 -1.41 -10.52 -1.99
C GLN A 44 -1.14 -9.37 -0.99
N ARG A 45 -1.07 -8.12 -1.48
CA ARG A 45 -0.85 -6.90 -0.70
C ARG A 45 -1.66 -5.75 -1.31
N ALA A 46 -2.65 -5.21 -0.59
CA ALA A 46 -3.59 -4.25 -1.17
C ALA A 46 -3.99 -3.13 -0.21
N LEU A 47 -4.29 -1.96 -0.78
CA LEU A 47 -4.99 -0.86 -0.10
C LEU A 47 -6.49 -1.07 -0.25
N MET A 48 -7.20 -1.08 0.87
CA MET A 48 -8.65 -1.25 0.93
C MET A 48 -9.28 -0.17 1.80
N ILE A 49 -10.51 0.21 1.48
CA ILE A 49 -11.34 1.03 2.36
C ILE A 49 -12.31 0.09 3.05
N ILE A 50 -12.20 -0.02 4.37
CA ILE A 50 -13.07 -0.84 5.22
C ILE A 50 -13.65 0.12 6.26
N ASP A 51 -14.98 0.21 6.35
CA ASP A 51 -15.67 1.09 7.31
C ASP A 51 -15.13 2.54 7.32
N ASN A 52 -14.94 3.11 6.13
CA ASN A 52 -14.37 4.45 5.90
C ASN A 52 -12.90 4.64 6.36
N CYS A 53 -12.24 3.56 6.79
CA CYS A 53 -10.83 3.56 7.15
C CYS A 53 -9.98 3.01 6.00
N LEU A 54 -8.84 3.65 5.73
CA LEU A 54 -7.84 3.10 4.82
C LEU A 54 -7.04 2.00 5.53
N CYS A 55 -7.21 0.78 5.06
CA CYS A 55 -6.55 -0.40 5.56
C CYS A 55 -5.55 -0.90 4.52
N PHE A 56 -4.32 -1.19 4.94
CA PHE A 56 -3.36 -1.90 4.10
C PHE A 56 -3.31 -3.36 4.55
N VAL A 57 -3.70 -4.28 3.68
CA VAL A 57 -3.66 -5.72 3.97
C VAL A 57 -2.39 -6.29 3.38
N LEU A 58 -1.59 -6.90 4.25
CA LEU A 58 -0.35 -7.56 3.88
C LEU A 58 -0.53 -9.06 4.11
N LYS A 59 -0.28 -9.87 3.09
CA LYS A 59 -0.10 -11.31 3.32
C LYS A 59 1.32 -11.57 3.80
N TYR A 60 1.41 -12.05 5.02
CA TYR A 60 2.65 -12.54 5.62
C TYR A 60 2.49 -14.03 5.88
N ASN A 61 3.34 -14.86 5.27
CA ASN A 61 3.35 -16.30 5.55
C ASN A 61 4.42 -16.59 6.60
N LYS A 62 4.01 -16.85 7.85
CA LYS A 62 4.91 -17.24 8.95
C LYS A 62 5.53 -18.63 8.77
N SER A 63 4.99 -19.47 7.89
CA SER A 63 5.37 -20.88 7.75
C SER A 63 6.54 -21.14 6.78
N GLN A 64 7.24 -20.10 6.33
CA GLN A 64 8.53 -20.21 5.64
C GLN A 64 9.62 -19.50 6.44
N SER A 65 9.88 -19.99 7.65
CA SER A 65 11.10 -19.70 8.41
C SER A 65 11.85 -21.00 8.65
#